data_AF-A0A7G2JWZ5-F1
#
_entry.id   AF-A0A7G2JWZ5-F1
#
_cell.length_a   1.000
_cell.length_b   1.000
_cell.length_c   1.000
_cell.angle_alpha   90.00
_cell.angle_beta   90.00
_cell.angle_gamma   90.00
#
_symmetry.space_group_name_H-M   'P 1'
#
loop_
_entity.id
_entity.type
_entity.pdbx_description
1 polymer ?
#
loop_
_entity_poly.entity_id
_entity_poly.type
_entity_poly.pdbx_seq_one_letter_code
_entity_poly.pdbx_strand_id
1 'polypeptide(L)'
;IIELIRNAKKRIYVTALYWQKDEAGQEILDEIYRVKQENPHLDVKILIDWHRAQRNLLGAEKSATNADWYCEQRQTYQLPNDPNMFFGVPINTREVFGVLHVKGFVFDDTVLYSGASINNVYLHQFEKYRYDRYQKITHS
;
A
#
# COMPACT_ATOMS: atom_id res chain seq x y z
N ILE A 1 -2.96 7.65 8.95
CA ILE A 1 -2.58 6.29 8.50
C ILE A 1 -1.60 5.67 9.49
N ILE A 2 -0.43 6.30 9.71
CA ILE A 2 0.62 5.80 10.63
C ILE A 2 0.08 5.42 12.02
N GLU A 3 -0.73 6.29 12.63
CA GLU A 3 -1.35 6.01 13.94
C GLU A 3 -2.19 4.71 13.95
N LEU A 4 -2.96 4.47 12.89
CA LEU A 4 -3.77 3.25 12.75
C LEU A 4 -2.90 2.01 12.52
N ILE A 5 -1.78 2.13 11.79
CA ILE A 5 -0.82 1.04 11.60
C ILE A 5 -0.19 0.64 12.93
N ARG A 6 0.38 1.62 13.66
CA ARG A 6 1.06 1.40 14.94
C ARG A 6 0.16 0.76 15.99
N ASN A 7 -1.12 1.09 15.96
CA ASN A 7 -2.11 0.59 16.92
C ASN A 7 -2.75 -0.75 16.51
N ALA A 8 -2.59 -1.22 15.27
CA ALA A 8 -3.22 -2.46 14.82
C ALA A 8 -2.65 -3.70 15.53
N LYS A 9 -3.55 -4.60 15.97
CA LYS A 9 -3.23 -5.81 16.72
C LYS A 9 -3.68 -7.10 16.04
N LYS A 10 -4.65 -7.05 15.13
CA LYS A 10 -5.19 -8.25 14.48
C LYS A 10 -5.00 -8.22 12.98
N ARG A 11 -5.31 -7.11 12.32
CA ARG A 11 -5.30 -7.04 10.86
C ARG A 11 -5.03 -5.64 10.29
N ILE A 12 -4.31 -5.62 9.17
CA ILE A 12 -4.15 -4.48 8.27
C ILE A 12 -4.49 -4.95 6.86
N TYR A 13 -5.59 -4.46 6.31
CA TYR A 13 -5.98 -4.70 4.91
C TYR A 13 -5.96 -3.38 4.17
N VAL A 14 -5.30 -3.33 3.02
CA VAL A 14 -5.18 -2.12 2.20
C VAL A 14 -5.61 -2.48 0.78
N THR A 15 -6.58 -1.75 0.23
CA THR A 15 -6.89 -1.80 -1.21
C THR A 15 -6.71 -0.41 -1.81
N ALA A 16 -5.76 -0.26 -2.72
CA ALA A 16 -5.44 0.99 -3.41
C ALA A 16 -5.14 0.73 -4.89
N LEU A 17 -5.15 1.76 -5.73
CA LEU A 17 -4.76 1.59 -7.14
C LEU A 17 -3.27 1.24 -7.26
N TYR A 18 -2.42 1.92 -6.50
CA TYR A 18 -0.99 1.65 -6.42
C TYR A 18 -0.42 2.08 -5.05
N TRP A 19 0.78 1.58 -4.77
CA TRP A 19 1.64 2.04 -3.67
C TRP A 19 3.01 2.37 -4.25
N GLN A 20 3.40 3.63 -4.24
CA GLN A 20 4.55 4.11 -4.98
C GLN A 20 5.88 3.82 -4.24
N LYS A 21 6.93 3.49 -4.98
CA LYS A 21 8.32 3.58 -4.52
C LYS A 21 8.72 5.06 -4.47
N ASP A 22 8.37 5.73 -3.38
CA ASP A 22 8.79 7.10 -3.04
C ASP A 22 8.92 7.25 -1.51
N GLU A 23 9.26 8.43 -1.02
CA GLU A 23 9.57 8.66 0.40
C GLU A 23 8.38 8.36 1.31
N ALA A 24 7.18 8.81 0.93
CA ALA A 24 5.96 8.50 1.67
C ALA A 24 5.62 7.00 1.59
N GLY A 25 5.80 6.40 0.42
CA GLY A 25 5.62 4.95 0.25
C GLY A 25 6.55 4.13 1.14
N GLN A 26 7.81 4.53 1.25
CA GLN A 26 8.78 3.89 2.13
C GLN A 26 8.42 4.09 3.60
N GLU A 27 8.07 5.31 4.02
CA GLU A 27 7.69 5.61 5.40
C GLU A 27 6.51 4.75 5.88
N ILE A 28 5.45 4.64 5.06
CA ILE A 28 4.30 3.80 5.43
C ILE A 28 4.68 2.31 5.45
N LEU A 29 5.57 1.85 4.57
CA LEU A 29 6.00 0.45 4.53
C LEU A 29 6.88 0.10 5.74
N ASP A 30 7.77 0.99 6.16
CA ASP A 30 8.61 0.85 7.35
C ASP A 30 7.73 0.69 8.61
N GLU A 31 6.66 1.48 8.72
CA GLU A 31 5.69 1.37 9.82
C GLU A 31 4.98 0.02 9.84
N ILE A 32 4.63 -0.53 8.67
CA ILE A 32 4.03 -1.87 8.57
C ILE A 32 5.03 -2.95 8.99
N TYR A 33 6.28 -2.91 8.50
CA TYR A 33 7.28 -3.89 8.90
C TYR A 33 7.58 -3.83 10.39
N ARG A 34 7.67 -2.62 10.95
CA ARG A 34 7.90 -2.44 12.39
C ARG A 34 6.78 -3.08 13.22
N VAL A 35 5.52 -2.76 12.94
CA VAL A 35 4.40 -3.35 13.71
C VAL A 35 4.26 -4.86 13.47
N LYS A 36 4.63 -5.36 12.28
CA LYS A 36 4.64 -6.80 11.97
C LYS A 36 5.76 -7.55 12.70
N GLN A 37 6.90 -6.91 12.96
CA GLN A 37 7.96 -7.47 13.81
C GLN A 37 7.54 -7.51 15.28
N GLU A 38 6.87 -6.47 15.77
CA GLU A 38 6.32 -6.42 17.13
C GLU A 38 5.13 -7.38 17.34
N ASN A 39 4.39 -7.65 16.27
CA ASN A 39 3.24 -8.56 16.26
C ASN A 39 3.34 -9.55 15.07
N PRO A 40 4.05 -10.68 15.25
CA PRO A 40 4.23 -11.67 14.19
C PRO A 40 2.91 -12.25 13.65
N HIS A 41 1.85 -12.26 14.47
CA HIS A 41 0.53 -12.78 14.11
C HIS A 41 -0.37 -11.78 13.36
N LEU A 42 0.05 -10.51 13.22
CA LEU A 42 -0.73 -9.47 12.56
C LEU A 42 -1.02 -9.83 11.10
N ASP A 43 -2.27 -10.00 10.70
CA ASP A 43 -2.58 -10.33 9.31
C ASP A 43 -2.49 -9.09 8.42
N VAL A 44 -1.56 -9.09 7.45
CA VAL A 44 -1.32 -7.94 6.57
C VAL A 44 -1.52 -8.35 5.12
N LYS A 45 -2.45 -7.68 4.44
CA LYS A 45 -2.76 -7.89 3.02
C LYS A 45 -2.88 -6.55 2.30
N ILE A 46 -2.04 -6.33 1.31
CA ILE A 46 -2.02 -5.12 0.50
C ILE A 46 -2.37 -5.52 -0.94
N LEU A 47 -3.55 -5.10 -1.39
CA LEU A 47 -4.08 -5.37 -2.72
C LEU A 47 -3.93 -4.12 -3.58
N ILE A 48 -3.21 -4.26 -4.70
CA ILE A 48 -2.92 -3.19 -5.65
C ILE A 48 -3.16 -3.68 -7.08
N ASP A 49 -3.28 -2.77 -8.03
CA ASP A 49 -3.48 -3.17 -9.43
C ASP A 49 -2.26 -3.89 -9.99
N TRP A 50 -2.49 -5.08 -10.58
CA TRP A 50 -1.44 -5.93 -11.15
C TRP A 50 -0.61 -5.21 -12.21
N HIS A 51 -1.27 -4.59 -13.19
CA HIS A 51 -0.59 -3.96 -14.31
C HIS A 51 0.12 -2.68 -13.86
N ARG A 52 -0.53 -1.88 -13.01
CA ARG A 52 0.00 -0.59 -12.54
C ARG A 52 1.27 -0.76 -11.70
N ALA A 53 1.36 -1.83 -10.92
CA ALA A 53 2.51 -2.13 -10.07
C ALA A 53 3.78 -2.51 -10.87
N GLN A 54 3.61 -3.08 -12.06
CA GLN A 54 4.68 -3.66 -12.88
C GLN A 54 5.16 -2.74 -14.02
N ARG A 55 4.84 -1.44 -13.96
CA ARG A 55 5.35 -0.47 -14.93
C ARG A 55 5.66 0.87 -14.29
N ASN A 56 6.56 1.59 -14.93
CA ASN A 56 6.86 2.98 -14.57
C ASN A 56 5.73 3.93 -15.01
N LEU A 57 5.76 5.15 -14.47
CA LEU A 57 4.85 6.21 -14.91
C LEU A 57 5.03 6.49 -16.41
N LEU A 58 3.94 6.86 -17.09
CA LEU A 58 3.99 7.21 -18.50
C LEU A 58 4.86 8.46 -18.68
N GLY A 59 5.85 8.37 -19.57
CA GLY A 59 6.79 9.46 -19.84
C GLY A 59 7.95 9.59 -18.84
N ALA A 60 7.99 8.76 -17.79
CA ALA A 60 9.15 8.68 -16.91
C ALA A 60 10.25 7.78 -17.51
N GLU A 61 11.48 7.97 -17.08
CA GLU A 61 12.58 7.07 -17.40
C GLU A 61 12.31 5.65 -16.90
N LYS A 62 12.86 4.66 -17.59
CA LYS A 62 12.75 3.27 -17.17
C LYS A 62 13.64 3.03 -15.94
N SER A 63 13.00 2.79 -14.81
CA SER A 63 13.63 2.38 -13.56
C SER A 63 12.95 1.14 -12.99
N ALA A 64 13.38 0.71 -11.79
CA ALA A 64 12.71 -0.35 -11.04
C ALA A 64 11.24 0.01 -10.81
N THR A 65 10.35 -0.94 -11.09
CA THR A 65 8.92 -0.78 -10.87
C THR A 65 8.58 -0.86 -9.39
N ASN A 66 7.33 -0.54 -9.02
CA ASN A 66 6.91 -0.73 -7.63
C ASN A 66 6.97 -2.23 -7.24
N ALA A 67 6.64 -3.14 -8.17
CA ALA A 67 6.76 -4.58 -7.94
C ALA A 67 8.20 -5.03 -7.67
N ASP A 68 9.17 -4.51 -8.42
CA ASP A 68 10.60 -4.78 -8.17
C ASP A 68 11.00 -4.30 -6.78
N TRP A 69 10.51 -3.13 -6.37
CA TRP A 69 10.73 -2.59 -5.03
C TRP A 69 10.08 -3.42 -3.93
N TYR A 70 8.83 -3.91 -4.08
CA TYR A 70 8.23 -4.78 -3.06
C TYR A 70 9.04 -6.06 -2.87
N CYS A 71 9.57 -6.63 -3.95
CA CYS A 71 10.45 -7.80 -3.91
C CYS A 71 11.76 -7.50 -3.18
N GLU A 72 12.41 -6.36 -3.47
CA GLU A 72 13.60 -5.87 -2.79
C GLU A 72 13.34 -5.71 -1.28
N GLN A 73 12.28 -5.00 -0.90
CA GLN A 73 11.92 -4.78 0.51
C GLN A 73 11.61 -6.09 1.22
N ARG A 74 10.90 -7.02 0.58
CA ARG A 74 10.64 -8.35 1.16
C ARG A 74 11.94 -9.10 1.43
N GLN A 75 12.91 -9.07 0.53
CA GLN A 75 14.21 -9.72 0.73
C GLN A 75 15.01 -9.09 1.88
N THR A 76 14.84 -7.79 2.12
CA THR A 76 15.48 -7.09 3.23
C THR A 76 14.82 -7.37 4.58
N TYR A 77 13.49 -7.41 4.65
CA TYR A 77 12.74 -7.39 5.91
C TYR A 77 12.05 -8.73 6.28
N GLN A 78 11.96 -9.70 5.37
CA GLN A 78 11.24 -10.96 5.60
C GLN A 78 12.07 -12.18 5.22
N LEU A 79 11.79 -13.30 5.88
CA LEU A 79 12.32 -14.60 5.49
C LEU A 79 11.56 -15.14 4.27
N PRO A 80 12.17 -15.99 3.42
CA PRO A 80 11.50 -16.56 2.25
C PRO A 80 10.17 -17.27 2.56
N ASN A 81 10.06 -17.89 3.74
CA ASN A 81 8.88 -18.63 4.19
C ASN A 81 7.82 -17.76 4.89
N ASP A 82 8.09 -16.48 5.14
CA ASP A 82 7.09 -15.58 5.71
C ASP A 82 5.93 -15.35 4.74
N PRO A 83 4.71 -15.08 5.20
CA PRO A 83 3.60 -14.78 4.30
C PRO A 83 3.89 -13.56 3.42
N ASN A 84 3.47 -13.63 2.15
CA ASN A 84 3.50 -12.48 1.25
C ASN A 84 2.53 -11.39 1.74
N MET A 85 2.93 -10.13 1.56
CA MET A 85 2.15 -8.96 1.98
C MET A 85 1.46 -8.25 0.81
N PHE A 86 2.15 -8.13 -0.33
CA PHE A 86 1.64 -7.47 -1.54
C PHE A 86 1.02 -8.50 -2.50
N PHE A 87 -0.16 -8.17 -3.01
CA PHE A 87 -0.93 -8.98 -3.96
C PHE A 87 -1.38 -8.10 -5.13
N GLY A 88 -0.94 -8.42 -6.34
CA GLY A 88 -1.40 -7.76 -7.55
C GLY A 88 -2.74 -8.34 -8.01
N VAL A 89 -3.74 -7.49 -8.23
CA VAL A 89 -5.09 -7.88 -8.66
C VAL A 89 -5.28 -7.53 -10.14
N PRO A 90 -5.38 -8.52 -11.04
CA PRO A 90 -5.62 -8.28 -12.46
C PRO A 90 -7.12 -8.14 -12.73
N ILE A 91 -7.64 -6.91 -12.73
CA ILE A 91 -9.07 -6.65 -13.02
C ILE A 91 -9.44 -7.03 -14.46
N ASN A 92 -8.50 -6.92 -15.38
CA ASN A 92 -8.64 -7.38 -16.76
C ASN A 92 -7.30 -7.91 -17.28
N THR A 93 -7.30 -8.53 -18.46
CA THR A 93 -6.10 -9.04 -19.14
C THR A 93 -5.15 -7.92 -19.58
N ARG A 94 -5.65 -6.69 -19.75
CA ARG A 94 -4.85 -5.49 -20.02
C ARG A 94 -5.38 -4.30 -19.23
N GLU A 95 -4.48 -3.47 -18.73
CA GLU A 95 -4.78 -2.27 -17.93
C GLU A 95 -5.81 -1.33 -18.59
N VAL A 96 -5.70 -1.13 -19.91
CA VAL A 96 -6.58 -0.23 -20.67
C VAL A 96 -8.06 -0.64 -20.60
N PHE A 97 -8.34 -1.92 -20.29
CA PHE A 97 -9.70 -2.45 -20.19
C PHE A 97 -10.18 -2.64 -18.75
N GLY A 98 -9.38 -2.30 -17.75
CA GLY A 98 -9.78 -2.39 -16.35
C GLY A 98 -8.62 -2.33 -15.37
N VAL A 99 -8.83 -1.60 -14.28
CA VAL A 99 -7.87 -1.42 -13.18
C VAL A 99 -8.56 -1.53 -11.82
N LEU A 100 -7.79 -1.87 -10.78
CA LEU A 100 -8.28 -1.93 -9.40
C LEU A 100 -8.64 -0.54 -8.88
N HIS A 101 -9.94 -0.26 -8.82
CA HIS A 101 -10.46 1.00 -8.27
C HIS A 101 -11.20 0.87 -6.94
N VAL A 102 -11.31 -0.32 -6.37
CA VAL A 102 -11.78 -0.55 -4.99
C VAL A 102 -10.90 0.23 -4.02
N LYS A 103 -11.50 0.76 -2.95
CA LYS A 103 -10.85 1.59 -1.94
C LYS A 103 -11.26 1.16 -0.54
N GLY A 104 -10.37 1.42 0.41
CA GLY A 104 -10.61 1.20 1.83
C GLY A 104 -9.42 0.52 2.48
N PHE A 105 -8.98 1.09 3.60
CA PHE A 105 -7.98 0.51 4.46
C PHE A 105 -8.65 0.10 5.76
N VAL A 106 -8.43 -1.14 6.20
CA VAL A 106 -8.96 -1.68 7.45
C VAL A 106 -7.81 -1.89 8.40
N PHE A 107 -7.91 -1.30 9.58
CA PHE A 107 -7.00 -1.48 10.70
C PHE A 107 -7.86 -1.98 11.87
N ASP A 108 -7.80 -3.28 12.15
CA ASP A 108 -8.68 -3.97 13.09
C ASP A 108 -10.17 -3.68 12.86
N ASP A 109 -10.78 -2.83 13.68
CA ASP A 109 -12.20 -2.47 13.66
C ASP A 109 -12.44 -1.05 13.11
N THR A 110 -11.39 -0.43 12.56
CA THR A 110 -11.44 0.90 11.95
C THR A 110 -11.22 0.83 10.44
N VAL A 111 -12.14 1.43 9.68
CA VAL A 111 -12.00 1.70 8.26
C VAL A 111 -11.51 3.13 8.06
N LEU A 112 -10.43 3.30 7.30
CA LEU A 112 -10.05 4.56 6.69
C LEU A 112 -10.39 4.51 5.20
N TYR A 113 -11.36 5.31 4.79
CA TYR A 113 -11.85 5.36 3.41
C TYR A 113 -11.37 6.63 2.71
N SER A 114 -10.77 6.47 1.52
CA SER A 114 -10.30 7.58 0.68
C SER A 114 -10.08 7.12 -0.77
N GLY A 115 -10.14 8.05 -1.73
CA GLY A 115 -9.72 7.80 -3.11
C GLY A 115 -8.20 7.73 -3.29
N ALA A 116 -7.45 8.20 -2.30
CA ALA A 116 -6.00 8.34 -2.34
C ALA A 116 -5.28 6.99 -2.50
N SER A 117 -4.22 7.00 -3.32
CA SER A 117 -3.19 5.95 -3.32
C SER A 117 -2.06 6.34 -2.35
N ILE A 118 -1.10 5.45 -2.11
CA ILE A 118 0.07 5.77 -1.27
C ILE A 118 1.18 6.34 -2.15
N ASN A 119 1.45 7.64 -2.01
CA ASN A 119 2.58 8.36 -2.62
C ASN A 119 2.78 9.74 -1.96
N ASN A 120 3.85 10.42 -2.35
CA ASN A 120 4.24 11.72 -1.79
C ASN A 120 3.14 12.80 -1.87
N VAL A 121 2.44 12.93 -2.99
CA VAL A 121 1.45 14.01 -3.15
C VAL A 121 0.14 13.71 -2.44
N TYR A 122 -0.32 12.46 -2.38
CA TYR A 122 -1.52 12.11 -1.62
C TYR A 122 -1.29 12.21 -0.11
N LEU A 123 -0.06 11.94 0.34
CA LEU A 123 0.32 12.02 1.75
C LEU A 123 0.94 13.36 2.15
N HIS A 124 1.03 14.32 1.22
CA HIS A 124 1.62 15.64 1.44
C HIS A 124 3.02 15.56 2.10
N GLN A 125 3.87 14.67 1.57
CA GLN A 125 5.20 14.37 2.15
C GLN A 125 6.15 15.59 2.15
N PHE A 126 6.01 16.42 1.11
CA PHE A 126 6.81 17.62 0.90
C PHE A 126 5.87 18.84 0.78
N GLU A 127 6.16 19.80 -0.08
CA GLU A 127 5.33 21.00 -0.19
C GLU A 127 4.02 20.79 -0.95
N LYS A 128 4.00 19.87 -1.91
CA LYS A 128 2.86 19.65 -2.82
C LYS A 128 1.93 18.57 -2.31
N TYR A 129 0.63 18.83 -2.36
CA TYR A 129 -0.40 17.82 -2.12
C TYR A 129 -1.31 17.61 -3.33
N ARG A 130 -1.93 16.43 -3.39
CA ARG A 130 -3.04 16.09 -4.27
C ARG A 130 -4.28 15.94 -3.39
N TYR A 131 -5.26 16.80 -3.64
CA TYR A 131 -6.47 16.83 -2.83
C TYR A 131 -7.30 15.56 -3.01
N ASP A 132 -7.79 15.01 -1.90
CA ASP A 132 -8.74 13.90 -1.83
C ASP A 132 -9.56 14.04 -0.53
N ARG A 133 -10.56 13.17 -0.33
CA ARG A 133 -11.37 13.13 0.88
C ARG A 133 -10.99 11.92 1.72
N TYR A 134 -11.06 12.06 3.04
CA TYR A 134 -10.69 11.02 4.00
C TYR A 134 -11.79 10.88 5.06
N GLN A 135 -12.28 9.66 5.29
CA GLN A 135 -13.26 9.35 6.34
C GLN A 135 -12.73 8.23 7.21
N LYS A 136 -12.71 8.43 8.53
CA LYS A 136 -12.39 7.40 9.51
C LYS A 136 -13.68 6.91 10.16
N ILE A 137 -13.94 5.61 10.11
CA ILE A 137 -15.16 4.97 10.58
C ILE A 137 -14.74 3.83 11.49
N THR A 138 -15.13 3.86 12.76
CA THR A 138 -14.76 2.83 13.75
C THR A 138 -16.02 2.11 14.23
N HIS A 139 -16.00 0.79 14.18
CA HIS A 139 -17.03 -0.03 14.80
C HIS A 139 -16.75 -0.10 16.32
N SER A 140 -17.74 0.28 17.12
CA SER A 140 -17.72 0.22 18.59
C SER A 140 -18.04 -1.18 19.11
#